data_AF-A0A5V1RGH1-F1
#
_entry.id   AF-A0A5V1RGH1-F1
#
_cell.length_a   1.000
_cell.length_b   1.000
_cell.length_c   1.000
_cell.angle_alpha   90.00
_cell.angle_beta   90.00
_cell.angle_gamma   90.00
#
_symmetry.space_group_name_H-M   'P 1'
#
loop_
_entity.id
_entity.type
_entity.pdbx_description
1 polymer ?
#
loop_
_entity_poly.entity_id
_entity_poly.type
_entity_poly.pdbx_seq_one_letter_code
_entity_poly.pdbx_strand_id
1 'polypeptide(L)'
;MTTITREQQKQILIDTANHVISRDNTSPYSENLRELARIALASLEAEKGADPVVFTDERNLHHIARGRETSLIWGKQNQEVGDIPLYRHAQPVPVVPDEMATSDDMNLYQKSFAQGYNACRNAMLNGGKS
;
A
#
# COMPACT_ATOMS: atom_id res chain seq x y z
N MET A 1 15.74 26.91 -10.80
CA MET A 1 15.00 25.63 -10.91
C MET A 1 14.46 25.32 -9.53
N THR A 2 13.16 25.48 -9.32
CA THR A 2 12.52 25.23 -8.02
C THR A 2 12.20 23.74 -7.91
N THR A 3 12.86 23.04 -7.00
CA THR A 3 12.61 21.63 -6.73
C THR A 3 11.42 21.52 -5.77
N ILE A 4 10.36 20.84 -6.20
CA ILE A 4 9.21 20.53 -5.34
C ILE A 4 9.61 19.50 -4.29
N THR A 5 9.19 19.70 -3.03
CA THR A 5 9.42 18.72 -1.96
C THR A 5 8.38 17.60 -2.02
N ARG A 6 8.68 16.42 -1.45
CA ARG A 6 7.73 15.30 -1.37
C ARG A 6 6.44 15.68 -0.64
N GLU A 7 6.54 16.50 0.40
CA GLU A 7 5.38 17.01 1.15
C GLU A 7 4.53 17.96 0.29
N GLN A 8 5.17 18.85 -0.47
CA GLN A 8 4.46 19.72 -1.41
C GLN A 8 3.76 18.90 -2.50
N GLN A 9 4.41 17.87 -3.04
CA GLN A 9 3.81 16.97 -4.02
C GLN A 9 2.59 16.22 -3.45
N LYS A 10 2.68 15.73 -2.21
CA LYS A 10 1.55 15.08 -1.51
C LYS A 10 0.37 16.02 -1.33
N GLN A 11 0.62 17.26 -0.89
CA GLN A 11 -0.45 18.23 -0.68
C GLN A 11 -1.17 18.56 -2.00
N ILE A 12 -0.43 18.74 -3.09
CA ILE A 12 -1.02 18.99 -4.42
C ILE A 12 -1.92 17.83 -4.84
N LEU A 13 -1.50 16.58 -4.61
CA LEU A 13 -2.31 15.41 -4.92
C LEU A 13 -3.61 15.38 -4.11
N ILE A 14 -3.54 15.66 -2.82
CA ILE A 14 -4.71 15.72 -1.93
C ILE A 14 -5.70 16.80 -2.41
N ASP A 15 -5.21 18.00 -2.67
CA ASP A 15 -6.05 19.13 -3.11
C ASP A 15 -6.72 18.83 -4.45
N THR A 16 -5.96 18.25 -5.39
CA THR A 16 -6.46 17.86 -6.71
C THR A 16 -7.54 16.78 -6.62
N ALA A 17 -7.33 15.76 -5.81
CA ALA A 17 -8.31 14.68 -5.63
C ALA A 17 -9.62 15.19 -5.02
N ASN A 18 -9.53 16.02 -3.98
CA ASN A 18 -10.72 16.66 -3.38
C ASN A 18 -11.48 17.55 -4.38
N HIS A 19 -10.76 18.27 -5.22
CA HIS A 19 -11.38 19.07 -6.29
C HIS A 19 -12.13 18.17 -7.30
N VAL A 20 -11.50 17.08 -7.77
CA VAL A 20 -12.13 16.13 -8.70
C VAL A 20 -13.38 15.47 -8.08
N ILE A 21 -13.33 15.13 -6.78
CA ILE A 21 -14.45 14.53 -6.05
C ILE A 21 -15.62 15.51 -5.88
N SER A 22 -15.37 16.82 -5.78
CA SER A 22 -16.44 17.81 -5.56
C SER A 22 -17.01 18.38 -6.86
N ARG A 23 -16.31 18.26 -7.99
CA ARG A 23 -16.69 18.87 -9.28
C ARG A 23 -17.87 18.19 -9.95
N ASP A 24 -18.81 18.95 -10.50
CA ASP A 24 -19.96 18.46 -11.28
C ASP A 24 -19.64 17.41 -12.36
N ASN A 25 -20.64 16.57 -12.66
CA ASN A 25 -20.56 15.54 -13.69
C ASN A 25 -20.68 16.14 -15.10
N THR A 26 -19.56 16.65 -15.61
CA THR A 26 -19.46 17.27 -16.93
C THR A 26 -19.12 16.29 -18.07
N SER A 27 -18.90 15.01 -17.76
CA SER A 27 -18.48 13.98 -18.72
C SER A 27 -18.99 12.59 -18.31
N PRO A 28 -19.22 11.66 -19.26
CA PRO A 28 -19.50 10.25 -18.95
C PRO A 28 -18.44 9.57 -18.07
N TYR A 29 -17.21 10.09 -18.06
CA TYR A 29 -16.11 9.57 -17.24
C TYR A 29 -15.99 10.22 -15.87
N SER A 30 -16.85 11.19 -15.51
CA SER A 30 -16.73 11.91 -14.25
C SER A 30 -16.79 11.00 -13.03
N GLU A 31 -17.61 9.95 -13.03
CA GLU A 31 -17.64 9.02 -11.90
C GLU A 31 -16.38 8.17 -11.81
N ASN A 32 -15.83 7.70 -12.94
CA ASN A 32 -14.55 6.99 -12.96
C ASN A 32 -13.41 7.87 -12.40
N LEU A 33 -13.41 9.16 -12.72
CA LEU A 33 -12.43 10.12 -12.21
C LEU A 33 -12.61 10.37 -10.70
N ARG A 34 -13.86 10.47 -10.22
CA ARG A 34 -14.18 10.58 -8.79
C ARG A 34 -13.71 9.35 -8.03
N GLU A 35 -13.98 8.16 -8.57
CA GLU A 35 -13.57 6.91 -7.95
C GLU A 35 -12.05 6.77 -7.91
N LEU A 36 -11.36 7.11 -9.01
CA LEU A 36 -9.90 7.16 -9.04
C LEU A 36 -9.33 8.15 -8.00
N ALA A 37 -9.96 9.31 -7.84
CA ALA A 37 -9.56 10.29 -6.83
C ALA A 37 -9.78 9.79 -5.39
N ARG A 38 -10.89 9.07 -5.13
CA ARG A 38 -11.13 8.42 -3.82
C ARG A 38 -10.08 7.36 -3.52
N ILE A 39 -9.76 6.51 -4.49
CA ILE A 39 -8.71 5.49 -4.38
C ILE A 39 -7.35 6.15 -4.10
N ALA A 40 -7.01 7.22 -4.83
CA ALA A 40 -5.76 7.94 -4.62
C ALA A 40 -5.66 8.54 -3.20
N LEU A 41 -6.74 9.15 -2.69
CA LEU A 41 -6.77 9.66 -1.31
C LEU A 41 -6.64 8.54 -0.28
N ALA A 42 -7.40 7.45 -0.44
CA ALA A 42 -7.30 6.29 0.45
C ALA A 42 -5.88 5.69 0.45
N SER A 43 -5.21 5.64 -0.70
CA SER A 43 -3.82 5.19 -0.81
C SER A 43 -2.84 6.13 -0.10
N LEU A 44 -3.06 7.45 -0.14
CA LEU A 44 -2.22 8.42 0.58
C LEU A 44 -2.46 8.37 2.09
N GLU A 45 -3.69 8.12 2.53
CA GLU A 45 -4.01 7.91 3.94
C GLU A 45 -3.46 6.58 4.45
N ALA A 46 -3.41 5.54 3.61
CA ALA A 46 -2.79 4.27 3.94
C ALA A 46 -1.28 4.40 4.20
N GLU A 47 -0.58 5.37 3.58
CA GLU A 47 0.80 5.69 3.97
C GLU A 47 0.90 6.23 5.40
N LYS A 48 -0.17 6.85 5.91
CA LYS A 48 -0.25 7.48 7.24
C LYS A 48 -0.44 6.39 8.32
N GLY A 49 0.61 5.61 8.53
CA GLY A 49 0.61 4.43 9.39
C GLY A 49 1.53 3.32 8.89
N ALA A 50 2.10 3.48 7.69
CA ALA A 50 3.04 2.54 7.08
C ALA A 50 4.44 2.54 7.72
N ASP A 51 4.77 3.57 8.49
CA ASP A 51 6.01 3.60 9.27
C ASP A 51 5.83 2.89 10.61
N PRO A 52 6.75 1.97 10.98
CA PRO A 52 6.77 1.37 12.31
C PRO A 52 6.93 2.42 13.40
N VAL A 53 6.21 2.26 14.50
CA VAL A 53 6.35 3.13 15.68
C VAL A 53 7.63 2.77 16.44
N VAL A 54 7.87 1.46 16.58
CA VAL A 54 9.03 0.87 17.26
C VAL A 54 9.32 -0.51 16.64
N PHE A 55 10.43 -1.10 17.04
CA PHE A 55 10.90 -2.41 16.64
C PHE A 55 11.11 -3.30 17.87
N THR A 56 11.08 -4.61 17.66
CA THR A 56 11.39 -5.63 18.67
C THR A 56 11.91 -6.90 17.98
N ASP A 57 12.21 -7.94 18.75
CA ASP A 57 12.59 -9.26 18.20
C ASP A 57 11.54 -10.34 18.57
N GLU A 58 11.66 -11.50 17.91
CA GLU A 58 10.75 -12.63 18.12
C GLU A 58 10.77 -13.14 19.57
N ARG A 59 11.92 -13.05 20.25
CA ARG A 59 12.09 -13.53 21.62
C ARG A 59 11.30 -12.66 22.61
N ASN A 60 11.35 -11.35 22.43
CA ASN A 60 10.60 -10.37 23.21
C ASN A 60 9.08 -10.47 22.95
N LEU A 61 8.67 -10.71 21.70
CA LEU A 61 7.26 -11.00 21.39
C LEU A 61 6.76 -12.26 22.07
N HIS A 62 7.56 -13.33 22.05
CA HIS A 62 7.22 -14.59 22.71
C HIS A 62 7.06 -14.41 24.23
N HIS A 63 7.89 -13.57 24.86
CA HIS A 63 7.73 -13.22 26.26
C HIS A 63 6.41 -12.47 26.53
N ILE A 64 6.06 -11.49 25.70
CA ILE A 64 4.79 -10.75 25.81
C ILE A 64 3.61 -11.69 25.65
N ALA A 65 3.64 -12.56 24.64
CA ALA A 65 2.59 -13.54 24.37
C ALA A 65 2.39 -14.53 25.54
N ARG A 66 3.42 -14.75 26.36
CA ARG A 66 3.37 -15.57 27.57
C ARG A 66 3.01 -14.79 28.86
N GLY A 67 2.55 -13.55 28.72
CA GLY A 67 2.06 -12.74 29.84
C GLY A 67 3.14 -11.97 30.58
N ARG A 68 4.34 -11.82 30.01
CA ARG A 68 5.35 -10.93 30.60
C ARG A 68 4.93 -9.47 30.40
N GLU A 69 4.79 -8.74 31.50
CA GLU A 69 4.35 -7.34 31.48
C GLU A 69 5.40 -6.37 30.90
N THR A 70 6.67 -6.79 30.83
CA THR A 70 7.78 -5.98 30.33
C THR A 70 8.63 -6.75 29.32
N SER A 71 8.88 -6.15 28.16
CA SER A 71 9.78 -6.65 27.11
C SER A 71 10.46 -5.47 26.41
N LEU A 72 11.54 -5.75 25.69
CA LEU A 72 12.31 -4.70 25.02
C LEU A 72 11.66 -4.30 23.70
N ILE A 73 11.56 -2.99 23.50
CA ILE A 73 11.21 -2.33 22.25
C ILE A 73 12.22 -1.20 22.02
N TRP A 74 12.51 -0.86 20.77
CA TRP A 74 13.48 0.18 20.44
C TRP A 74 13.04 1.03 19.25
N GLY A 75 13.62 2.24 19.18
CA GLY A 75 13.41 3.15 18.07
C GLY A 75 14.19 2.75 16.83
N LYS A 76 13.81 3.33 15.69
CA LYS A 76 14.40 3.09 14.36
C LYS A 76 15.93 3.18 14.32
N GLN A 77 16.52 4.05 15.12
CA GLN A 77 17.96 4.24 15.20
C GLN A 77 18.74 3.03 15.74
N ASN A 78 18.06 2.13 16.46
CA ASN A 78 18.63 0.92 17.04
C ASN A 78 18.14 -0.35 16.32
N GLN A 79 17.48 -0.21 15.17
CA GLN A 79 16.96 -1.34 14.43
C GLN A 79 18.09 -2.15 13.79
N GLU A 80 17.97 -3.47 13.86
CA GLU A 80 18.80 -4.44 13.16
C GLU A 80 18.02 -5.19 12.07
N VAL A 81 18.75 -5.84 11.16
CA VAL A 81 18.16 -6.67 10.12
C VAL A 81 17.50 -7.89 10.77
N GLY A 82 16.21 -8.09 10.50
CA GLY A 82 15.42 -9.18 11.08
C GLY A 82 14.53 -8.77 12.25
N ASP A 83 14.62 -7.51 12.70
CA ASP A 83 13.70 -6.97 13.69
C ASP A 83 12.27 -6.91 13.18
N ILE A 84 11.33 -7.13 14.08
CA ILE A 84 9.90 -7.11 13.83
C ILE A 84 9.36 -5.69 14.06
N PRO A 85 8.84 -5.02 13.03
CA PRO A 85 8.22 -3.71 13.17
C PRO A 85 6.87 -3.80 13.88
N LEU A 86 6.63 -2.88 14.82
CA LEU A 86 5.35 -2.71 15.50
C LEU A 86 4.66 -1.42 15.04
N TYR A 87 3.41 -1.55 14.61
CA TYR A 87 2.62 -0.46 14.04
C TYR A 87 1.49 -0.02 14.96
N ARG A 88 1.12 1.26 14.88
CA ARG A 88 -0.01 1.81 15.64
C ARG A 88 -1.36 1.30 15.14
N HIS A 89 -1.44 1.07 13.83
CA HIS A 89 -2.65 0.69 13.12
C HIS A 89 -2.38 -0.59 12.32
N ALA A 90 -3.45 -1.34 12.03
CA ALA A 90 -3.36 -2.47 11.12
C ALA A 90 -2.83 -1.97 9.77
N GLN A 91 -1.81 -2.66 9.25
CA GLN A 91 -1.31 -2.32 7.92
C GLN A 91 -2.40 -2.63 6.89
N PRO A 92 -2.60 -1.77 5.88
CA PRO A 92 -3.46 -2.10 4.75
C PRO A 92 -2.96 -3.41 4.18
N VAL A 93 -3.79 -4.45 4.22
CA VAL A 93 -3.46 -5.73 3.59
C VAL A 93 -3.34 -5.43 2.10
N PRO A 94 -2.21 -5.75 1.44
CA PRO A 94 -2.13 -5.65 -0.01
C PRO A 94 -3.25 -6.50 -0.60
N VAL A 95 -4.29 -5.85 -1.14
CA VAL A 95 -5.37 -6.54 -1.84
C VAL A 95 -4.80 -6.92 -3.20
N VAL A 96 -4.12 -8.05 -3.22
CA VAL A 96 -3.66 -8.66 -4.47
C VAL A 96 -4.87 -9.42 -5.03
N PRO A 97 -5.44 -8.98 -6.16
CA PRO A 97 -6.60 -9.66 -6.71
C PRO A 97 -6.22 -11.05 -7.23
N ASP A 98 -7.22 -11.92 -7.37
CA ASP A 98 -6.99 -13.33 -7.70
C ASP A 98 -6.30 -13.51 -9.05
N GLU A 99 -5.61 -14.64 -9.20
CA GLU A 99 -4.96 -15.01 -10.46
C GLU A 99 -6.02 -15.21 -11.55
N MET A 100 -5.79 -14.62 -12.72
CA MET A 100 -6.65 -14.86 -13.87
C MET A 100 -6.35 -16.24 -14.46
N ALA A 101 -7.38 -17.07 -14.58
CA ALA A 101 -7.27 -18.37 -15.23
C ALA A 101 -6.95 -18.21 -16.72
N THR A 102 -6.00 -19.01 -17.21
CA THR A 102 -5.72 -19.18 -18.63
C THR A 102 -6.33 -20.46 -19.18
N SER A 103 -6.92 -20.39 -20.37
CA SER A 103 -7.56 -21.51 -21.08
C SER A 103 -7.15 -21.48 -22.56
N ASP A 104 -7.13 -22.65 -23.18
CA ASP A 104 -6.78 -22.81 -24.59
C ASP A 104 -7.80 -22.16 -25.53
N ASP A 105 -9.07 -22.07 -25.13
CA ASP A 105 -10.17 -21.47 -25.89
C ASP A 105 -10.08 -19.94 -26.00
N MET A 106 -9.19 -19.31 -25.24
CA MET A 106 -9.03 -17.85 -25.27
C MET A 106 -8.30 -17.37 -26.52
N ASN A 107 -8.74 -16.22 -27.04
CA ASN A 107 -8.04 -15.55 -28.12
C ASN A 107 -6.69 -14.96 -27.64
N LEU A 108 -5.85 -14.56 -28.60
CA LEU A 108 -4.53 -14.03 -28.30
C LEU A 108 -4.55 -12.81 -27.38
N TYR A 109 -5.53 -11.92 -27.54
CA TYR A 109 -5.66 -10.71 -26.71
C TYR A 109 -5.97 -11.07 -25.25
N GLN A 110 -6.92 -11.98 -25.02
CA GLN A 110 -7.31 -12.44 -23.69
C GLN A 110 -6.15 -13.14 -22.98
N LYS A 111 -5.40 -14.00 -23.70
CA LYS A 111 -4.21 -14.68 -23.17
C LYS A 111 -3.13 -13.67 -22.75
N SER A 112 -2.83 -12.70 -23.61
CA SER A 112 -1.83 -11.66 -23.32
C SER A 112 -2.24 -10.77 -22.15
N PHE A 113 -3.52 -10.42 -22.02
CA PHE A 113 -4.03 -9.66 -20.89
C PHE A 113 -3.88 -10.44 -19.57
N ALA A 114 -4.32 -11.70 -19.54
CA ALA A 114 -4.19 -12.55 -18.35
C ALA A 114 -2.73 -12.74 -17.93
N GLN A 115 -1.82 -12.92 -18.89
CA GLN A 115 -0.37 -13.00 -18.62
C GLN A 115 0.18 -11.70 -18.01
N GLY A 116 -0.12 -10.55 -18.61
CA GLY A 116 0.34 -9.25 -18.10
C GLY A 116 -0.22 -8.93 -16.72
N TYR A 117 -1.50 -9.23 -16.51
CA TYR A 117 -2.18 -9.10 -15.23
C TYR A 117 -1.52 -10.01 -14.16
N ASN A 118 -1.31 -11.30 -14.45
CA ASN A 118 -0.70 -12.24 -13.50
C ASN A 118 0.78 -11.90 -13.23
N ALA A 119 1.50 -11.33 -14.20
CA ALA A 119 2.86 -10.83 -13.99
C ALA A 119 2.88 -9.63 -13.03
N CYS A 120 1.98 -8.66 -13.21
CA CYS A 120 1.81 -7.53 -12.29
C CYS A 120 1.43 -8.01 -10.89
N ARG A 121 0.48 -8.96 -10.80
CA ARG A 121 0.09 -9.62 -9.55
C ARG A 121 1.29 -10.26 -8.83
N ASN A 122 2.12 -10.99 -9.55
CA ASN A 122 3.32 -11.63 -9.00
C ASN A 122 4.36 -10.61 -8.52
N ALA A 123 4.49 -9.49 -9.22
CA ALA A 123 5.35 -8.39 -8.78
C ALA A 123 4.83 -7.76 -7.49
N MET A 124 3.52 -7.56 -7.35
CA MET A 124 2.91 -7.05 -6.11
C MET A 124 3.11 -8.00 -4.92
N LEU A 125 3.05 -9.33 -5.14
CA LEU A 125 3.29 -10.33 -4.09
C LEU A 125 4.76 -10.46 -3.67
N ASN A 126 5.71 -10.21 -4.57
CA ASN A 126 7.13 -10.49 -4.34
C ASN A 126 8.02 -9.23 -4.25
N GLY A 127 7.51 -8.05 -4.62
CA GLY A 127 8.28 -6.81 -4.73
C GLY A 127 8.83 -6.23 -3.43
N GLY A 128 8.48 -6.80 -2.27
CA GLY A 128 9.04 -6.44 -0.95
C GLY A 128 10.20 -7.30 -0.47
N LYS A 129 10.65 -8.28 -1.26
CA LYS A 129 11.78 -9.17 -0.94
C LYS A 129 13.02 -8.70 -1.70
N SER A 130 13.71 -7.69 -1.18
CA SER A 130 15.06 -7.31 -1.60
C SER A 130 15.93 -7.04 -0.39
#